data_AF-A0A4V4J2P8-F1
#
_entry.id   AF-A0A4V4J2P8-F1
#
_cell.length_a   1.000
_cell.length_b   1.000
_cell.length_c   1.000
_cell.angle_alpha   90.00
_cell.angle_beta   90.00
_cell.angle_gamma   90.00
#
_symmetry.space_group_name_H-M   'P 1'
#
loop_
_entity.id
_entity.type
_entity.pdbx_description
1 polymer ?
#
loop_
_entity_poly.entity_id
_entity_poly.type
_entity_poly.pdbx_seq_one_letter_code
_entity_poly.pdbx_strand_id
1 'polypeptide(L)'
;MTVNLLKLPQELLETIVEWADYEDEDQLYPSETLASIRDTCKILERASHRRFLRYFDEKFVDPEDEGDMLILKAISTSPVYAAAVKMIIFIYKGNNINLLKTPPALHEIFTNFVSINHKISIAFDPFGNIEMS
;
A
#
# COMPACT_ATOMS: atom_id res chain seq x y z
N MET A 1 37.78 7.21 -2.51
CA MET A 1 37.07 6.79 -3.73
C MET A 1 35.70 7.43 -3.72
N THR A 2 35.34 8.17 -4.77
CA THR A 2 33.97 8.67 -4.97
C THR A 2 33.23 7.67 -5.86
N VAL A 3 32.24 6.99 -5.30
CA VAL A 3 31.36 6.11 -6.07
C VAL A 3 30.37 7.00 -6.83
N ASN A 4 30.34 6.89 -8.15
CA ASN A 4 29.34 7.57 -8.97
C ASN A 4 28.12 6.66 -9.10
N LEU A 5 27.01 7.04 -8.46
CA LEU A 5 25.73 6.33 -8.51
C LEU A 5 25.25 6.05 -9.94
N LEU A 6 25.54 6.95 -10.90
CA LEU A 6 25.15 6.78 -12.32
C LEU A 6 25.81 5.57 -13.00
N LYS A 7 26.92 5.06 -12.44
CA LYS A 7 27.68 3.95 -13.02
C LYS A 7 27.41 2.62 -12.33
N LEU A 8 26.54 2.61 -11.31
CA LEU A 8 26.20 1.38 -10.61
C LEU A 8 25.23 0.55 -11.45
N PRO A 9 25.38 -0.79 -11.44
CA PRO A 9 24.36 -1.70 -11.93
C PRO A 9 23.01 -1.48 -11.25
N GLN A 10 21.93 -1.78 -11.96
CA GLN A 10 20.56 -1.62 -11.49
C GLN A 10 20.31 -2.39 -10.18
N GLU A 11 20.89 -3.57 -10.04
CA GLU A 11 20.77 -4.42 -8.86
C GLU A 11 21.31 -3.72 -7.60
N LEU A 12 22.43 -2.99 -7.73
CA LEU A 12 23.01 -2.24 -6.61
C LEU A 12 22.18 -1.00 -6.26
N LEU A 13 21.58 -0.34 -7.25
CA LEU A 13 20.64 0.76 -7.00
C LEU A 13 19.40 0.28 -6.26
N GLU A 14 18.89 -0.91 -6.60
CA GLU A 14 17.78 -1.56 -5.90
C GLU A 14 18.15 -1.93 -4.46
N THR A 15 19.34 -2.46 -4.22
CA THR A 15 19.84 -2.72 -2.85
C THR A 15 19.98 -1.45 -2.02
N ILE A 16 20.48 -0.35 -2.61
CA ILE A 16 20.59 0.94 -1.91
C ILE A 16 19.21 1.43 -1.46
N VAL A 17 18.23 1.36 -2.35
CA VAL A 17 16.84 1.75 -2.04
C VAL A 17 16.25 0.85 -0.96
N GLU A 18 16.46 -0.47 -1.06
CA GLU A 18 15.98 -1.42 -0.06
C GLU A 18 16.58 -1.14 1.33
N TRP A 19 17.86 -0.81 1.42
CA TRP A 19 18.48 -0.43 2.69
C TRP A 19 18.03 0.92 3.20
N ALA A 20 17.75 1.88 2.31
CA ALA A 20 17.24 3.20 2.69
C ALA A 20 15.80 3.17 3.21
N ASP A 21 15.06 2.13 2.83
CA ASP A 21 13.67 1.89 3.21
C ASP A 21 13.54 0.85 4.35
N TYR A 22 14.66 0.36 4.88
CA TYR A 22 14.67 -0.63 5.96
C TYR A 22 14.53 0.07 7.31
N GLU A 23 13.29 0.30 7.76
CA GLU A 23 13.03 0.87 9.09
C GLU A 23 12.42 -0.13 10.10
N ASP A 24 11.78 -1.23 9.67
CA ASP A 24 11.44 -2.39 10.53
C ASP A 24 10.78 -3.50 9.68
N GLU A 25 10.76 -4.77 10.15
CA GLU A 25 10.18 -5.91 9.41
C GLU A 25 8.65 -5.81 9.23
N ASP A 26 7.95 -5.04 10.06
CA ASP A 26 6.48 -4.92 10.08
C ASP A 26 5.95 -3.67 9.33
N GLN A 27 6.77 -3.06 8.47
CA GLN A 27 6.38 -1.80 7.81
C GLN A 27 5.30 -2.02 6.74
N LEU A 28 4.08 -1.57 7.01
CA LEU A 28 2.93 -1.65 6.08
C LEU A 28 2.89 -0.51 5.04
N TYR A 29 3.68 0.55 5.27
CA TYR A 29 3.72 1.75 4.45
C TYR A 29 5.17 2.13 4.09
N PRO A 30 5.40 2.76 2.93
CA PRO A 30 6.72 3.28 2.55
C PRO A 30 7.30 4.22 3.60
N SER A 31 8.60 4.14 3.87
CA SER A 31 9.28 5.11 4.74
C SER A 31 9.27 6.52 4.15
N GLU A 32 9.36 7.55 5.01
CA GLU A 32 9.53 8.94 4.55
C GLU A 32 10.81 9.11 3.73
N THR A 33 11.85 8.36 4.09
CA THR A 33 13.12 8.30 3.36
C THR A 33 12.90 7.80 1.93
N LEU A 34 12.15 6.71 1.75
CA LEU A 34 11.82 6.20 0.42
C LEU A 34 10.98 7.19 -0.39
N ALA A 35 9.98 7.82 0.23
CA ALA A 35 9.16 8.86 -0.42
C ALA A 35 10.02 10.03 -0.90
N SER A 36 10.92 10.52 -0.04
CA SER A 36 11.86 11.59 -0.35
C SER A 36 12.83 11.22 -1.49
N ILE A 37 13.40 10.00 -1.46
CA ILE A 37 14.30 9.52 -2.52
C ILE A 37 13.58 9.47 -3.86
N ARG A 38 12.34 8.97 -3.88
CA ARG A 38 11.52 8.89 -5.10
C ARG A 38 11.29 10.27 -5.70
N ASP A 39 10.99 11.25 -4.87
CA ASP A 39 10.60 12.58 -5.32
C ASP A 39 11.82 13.46 -5.69
N THR A 40 13.01 13.16 -5.15
CA THR A 40 14.19 14.04 -5.29
C THR A 40 15.37 13.43 -6.08
N CYS A 41 15.52 12.10 -6.11
CA CYS A 41 16.70 11.44 -6.68
C CYS A 41 16.38 10.69 -7.99
N LYS A 42 16.50 11.37 -9.12
CA LYS A 42 16.25 10.81 -10.47
C LYS A 42 17.01 9.52 -10.79
N ILE A 43 18.20 9.33 -10.21
CA ILE A 43 19.00 8.12 -10.43
C ILE A 43 18.32 6.90 -9.79
N LEU A 44 17.73 7.10 -8.60
CA LEU A 44 17.08 6.05 -7.83
C LEU A 44 15.57 5.98 -8.08
N GLU A 45 14.99 6.94 -8.82
CA GLU A 45 13.56 7.03 -9.12
C GLU A 45 12.96 5.68 -9.51
N ARG A 46 13.54 4.97 -10.49
CA ARG A 46 13.01 3.68 -10.92
C ARG A 46 13.09 2.59 -9.85
N ALA A 47 14.20 2.52 -9.12
CA ALA A 47 14.41 1.55 -8.05
C ALA A 47 13.45 1.83 -6.87
N SER A 48 13.34 3.10 -6.48
CA SER A 48 12.41 3.59 -5.46
C SER A 48 10.95 3.34 -5.84
N HIS A 49 10.57 3.57 -7.09
CA HIS A 49 9.22 3.30 -7.58
C HIS A 49 8.90 1.80 -7.51
N ARG A 50 9.82 0.92 -7.93
CA ARG A 50 9.64 -0.53 -7.79
C ARG A 50 9.47 -0.96 -6.35
N ARG A 51 10.27 -0.40 -5.43
CA ARG A 51 10.14 -0.68 -4.00
C ARG A 51 8.79 -0.20 -3.46
N PHE A 52 8.40 1.02 -3.80
CA PHE A 52 7.12 1.63 -3.41
C PHE A 52 5.92 0.78 -3.84
N LEU A 53 5.94 0.21 -5.05
CA LEU A 53 4.86 -0.67 -5.52
C LEU A 53 4.72 -1.96 -4.71
N ARG A 54 5.77 -2.45 -4.04
CA ARG A 54 5.67 -3.66 -3.20
C ARG A 54 4.73 -3.47 -2.01
N TYR A 55 4.61 -2.24 -1.50
CA TYR A 55 3.68 -1.94 -0.43
C TYR A 55 2.21 -2.09 -0.84
N PHE A 56 1.92 -2.19 -2.14
CA PHE A 56 0.56 -2.36 -2.65
C PHE A 56 0.18 -3.82 -2.87
N ASP A 57 1.11 -4.77 -2.72
CA ASP A 57 0.87 -6.19 -3.02
C ASP A 57 -0.35 -6.73 -2.25
N GLU A 58 -0.37 -6.47 -0.95
CA GLU A 58 -1.52 -6.69 -0.07
C GLU A 58 -1.86 -5.39 0.64
N LYS A 59 -3.11 -4.91 0.48
CA LYS A 59 -3.59 -3.70 1.15
C LYS A 59 -4.70 -4.00 2.14
N PHE A 60 -4.40 -3.74 3.40
CA PHE A 60 -5.40 -3.64 4.46
C PHE A 60 -6.03 -2.25 4.42
N VAL A 61 -7.36 -2.21 4.44
CA VAL A 61 -8.13 -0.97 4.33
C VAL A 61 -9.18 -0.97 5.42
N ASP A 62 -9.14 0.02 6.29
CA ASP A 62 -10.29 0.38 7.11
C ASP A 62 -11.21 1.31 6.30
N PRO A 63 -12.45 0.91 5.97
CA PRO A 63 -13.38 1.76 5.22
C PRO A 63 -13.76 3.06 5.96
N GLU A 64 -13.55 3.14 7.28
CA GLU A 64 -13.79 4.35 8.07
C GLU A 64 -12.56 5.28 8.11
N ASP A 65 -11.38 4.82 7.67
CA ASP A 65 -10.16 5.61 7.57
C ASP A 65 -10.08 6.35 6.22
N GLU A 66 -10.04 7.69 6.27
CA GLU A 66 -9.97 8.52 5.07
C GLU A 66 -8.68 8.31 4.27
N GLY A 67 -7.56 8.00 4.93
CA GLY A 67 -6.27 7.76 4.31
C GLY A 67 -6.27 6.47 3.48
N ASP A 68 -6.79 5.39 4.05
CA ASP A 68 -6.95 4.12 3.35
C ASP A 68 -7.90 4.23 2.14
N MET A 69 -8.98 5.02 2.28
CA MET A 69 -9.88 5.31 1.17
C MET A 69 -9.24 6.15 0.05
N LEU A 70 -8.34 7.08 0.39
CA LEU A 70 -7.53 7.80 -0.61
C LEU A 70 -6.57 6.87 -1.36
N ILE A 71 -5.95 5.92 -0.65
CA ILE A 71 -5.09 4.89 -1.26
C ILE A 71 -5.89 4.05 -2.25
N LEU A 72 -7.08 3.61 -1.86
CA LEU A 72 -7.99 2.87 -2.74
C LEU A 72 -8.36 3.65 -4.00
N LYS A 73 -8.66 4.95 -3.85
CA LYS A 73 -8.91 5.82 -5.01
C LYS A 73 -7.70 5.95 -5.92
N ALA A 74 -6.49 6.00 -5.38
CA ALA A 74 -5.27 6.02 -6.18
C ALA A 74 -5.08 4.70 -6.95
N ILE A 75 -5.38 3.56 -6.32
CA ILE A 75 -5.34 2.23 -6.97
C ILE A 75 -6.36 2.16 -8.10
N SER A 76 -7.61 2.59 -7.88
CA SER A 76 -8.68 2.50 -8.89
C SER A 76 -8.49 3.41 -10.09
N THR A 77 -7.68 4.46 -9.95
CA THR A 77 -7.44 5.45 -11.01
C THR A 77 -6.11 5.29 -11.74
N SER A 78 -5.20 4.46 -11.24
CA SER A 78 -3.86 4.24 -11.82
C SER A 78 -3.67 2.77 -12.23
N PRO A 79 -3.53 2.47 -13.54
CA PRO A 79 -3.26 1.11 -14.00
C PRO A 79 -1.96 0.51 -13.42
N VAL A 80 -0.98 1.36 -13.10
CA VAL A 80 0.30 0.93 -12.52
C VAL A 80 0.10 0.48 -11.08
N TYR A 81 -0.66 1.23 -10.28
CA TYR A 81 -0.97 0.86 -8.90
C TYR A 81 -1.91 -0.34 -8.86
N ALA A 82 -2.93 -0.36 -9.72
CA ALA A 82 -3.76 -1.54 -9.91
C ALA A 82 -2.90 -2.79 -10.21
N ALA A 83 -1.99 -2.75 -11.18
CA ALA A 83 -1.17 -3.92 -11.52
C ALA A 83 -0.23 -4.37 -10.37
N ALA A 84 0.09 -3.50 -9.42
CA ALA A 84 0.92 -3.83 -8.26
C ALA A 84 0.13 -4.51 -7.13
N VAL A 85 -1.19 -4.33 -7.08
CA VAL A 85 -2.04 -4.96 -6.06
C VAL A 85 -2.34 -6.40 -6.46
N LYS A 86 -2.22 -7.34 -5.53
CA LYS A 86 -2.74 -8.72 -5.67
C LYS A 86 -3.98 -8.93 -4.83
N MET A 87 -4.04 -8.31 -3.66
CA MET A 87 -5.12 -8.51 -2.70
C MET A 87 -5.49 -7.22 -1.98
N ILE A 88 -6.78 -6.96 -1.84
CA ILE A 88 -7.32 -5.88 -0.99
C ILE A 88 -8.13 -6.54 0.11
N ILE A 89 -7.82 -6.21 1.36
CA ILE A 89 -8.42 -6.76 2.58
C ILE A 89 -9.12 -5.62 3.30
N PHE A 90 -10.44 -5.56 3.20
CA PHE A 90 -11.23 -4.61 3.98
C PHE A 90 -11.35 -5.13 5.41
N ILE A 91 -10.86 -4.38 6.39
CA ILE A 91 -10.98 -4.71 7.81
C ILE A 91 -12.08 -3.83 8.42
N TYR A 92 -13.14 -4.47 8.90
CA TYR A 92 -14.16 -3.79 9.72
C TYR A 92 -13.86 -4.07 11.20
N LYS A 93 -13.48 -3.04 11.96
CA LYS A 93 -13.08 -3.16 13.37
C LYS A 93 -14.20 -2.75 14.35
N GLY A 94 -14.29 -3.45 15.48
CA GLY A 94 -14.99 -2.98 16.69
C GLY A 94 -16.23 -3.76 17.13
N ASN A 95 -16.72 -3.43 18.33
CA ASN A 95 -17.80 -4.15 19.03
C ASN A 95 -19.19 -3.98 18.39
N ASN A 96 -19.35 -3.06 17.43
CA ASN A 96 -20.60 -2.70 16.77
C ASN A 96 -20.42 -2.65 15.24
N ILE A 97 -19.75 -3.64 14.65
CA ILE A 97 -19.79 -3.84 13.19
C ILE A 97 -21.27 -3.85 12.79
N ASN A 98 -21.74 -2.74 12.22
CA ASN A 98 -23.13 -2.63 11.83
C ASN A 98 -23.26 -3.36 10.49
N LEU A 99 -23.47 -4.68 10.57
CA LEU A 99 -23.64 -5.58 9.42
C LEU A 99 -24.76 -5.15 8.47
N LEU A 100 -25.63 -4.20 8.86
CA LEU A 100 -26.64 -3.60 8.01
C LEU A 100 -26.12 -2.40 7.19
N LYS A 101 -25.04 -1.74 7.63
CA LYS A 101 -24.33 -0.68 6.89
C LYS A 101 -23.19 -1.20 6.02
N THR A 102 -22.70 -2.41 6.31
CA THR A 102 -21.68 -3.09 5.52
C THR A 102 -22.10 -3.36 4.05
N PRO A 103 -23.35 -3.74 3.72
CA PRO A 103 -23.73 -4.09 2.35
C PRO A 103 -23.67 -2.90 1.36
N PRO A 104 -24.14 -1.67 1.70
CA PRO A 104 -23.93 -0.50 0.84
C PRO A 104 -22.45 -0.17 0.61
N ALA A 105 -21.62 -0.20 1.66
CA ALA A 105 -20.19 0.07 1.54
C ALA A 105 -19.48 -0.96 0.66
N LEU A 106 -19.80 -2.24 0.85
CA LEU A 106 -19.31 -3.32 -0.01
C LEU A 106 -19.79 -3.14 -1.45
N HIS A 107 -21.03 -2.72 -1.68
CA HIS A 107 -21.54 -2.47 -3.04
C HIS A 107 -20.77 -1.36 -3.76
N GLU A 108 -20.46 -0.27 -3.07
CA GLU A 108 -19.66 0.83 -3.62
C GLU A 108 -18.22 0.38 -3.94
N ILE A 109 -17.60 -0.37 -3.02
CA ILE A 109 -16.31 -1.00 -3.23
C ILE A 109 -16.35 -1.91 -4.47
N PHE A 110 -17.27 -2.89 -4.51
CA PHE A 110 -17.33 -3.81 -5.65
C PHE A 110 -17.62 -3.07 -6.94
N THR A 111 -18.47 -2.04 -6.97
CA THR A 111 -18.74 -1.27 -8.18
C THR A 111 -17.49 -0.53 -8.69
N ASN A 112 -16.72 0.08 -7.78
CA ASN A 112 -15.50 0.81 -8.13
C ASN A 112 -14.33 -0.11 -8.49
N PHE A 113 -14.34 -1.34 -7.96
CA PHE A 113 -13.25 -2.30 -8.10
C PHE A 113 -13.55 -3.47 -9.05
N VAL A 114 -14.77 -3.60 -9.59
CA VAL A 114 -15.16 -4.65 -10.55
C VAL A 114 -14.33 -4.60 -11.83
N SER A 115 -13.80 -3.43 -12.20
CA SER A 115 -12.92 -3.25 -13.35
C SER A 115 -11.50 -3.75 -13.11
N ILE A 116 -11.12 -4.00 -11.85
CA ILE A 116 -9.77 -4.39 -11.49
C ILE A 116 -9.77 -5.89 -11.17
N ASN A 117 -9.03 -6.67 -11.96
CA ASN A 117 -8.97 -8.13 -11.89
C ASN A 117 -8.18 -8.61 -10.65
N HIS A 118 -8.71 -8.30 -9.46
CA HIS A 118 -8.04 -8.39 -8.17
C HIS A 118 -8.78 -9.32 -7.22
N LYS A 119 -8.04 -9.94 -6.30
CA LYS A 119 -8.67 -10.67 -5.20
C LYS A 119 -9.11 -9.67 -4.13
N ILE A 120 -10.41 -9.53 -3.95
CA ILE A 120 -10.99 -8.76 -2.85
C ILE A 120 -11.32 -9.73 -1.72
N SER A 121 -10.86 -9.41 -0.51
CA SER A 121 -11.20 -10.11 0.72
C SER A 121 -11.79 -9.14 1.72
N ILE A 122 -12.73 -9.65 2.50
CA ILE A 122 -13.42 -8.89 3.53
C ILE A 122 -13.17 -9.62 4.84
N ALA A 123 -12.53 -8.93 5.77
CA ALA A 123 -12.25 -9.40 7.11
C ALA A 123 -13.09 -8.60 8.11
N PHE A 124 -13.73 -9.31 9.02
CA PHE A 124 -14.43 -8.71 10.16
C PHE A 124 -13.59 -9.00 11.39
N ASP A 125 -13.06 -7.94 12.01
CA ASP A 125 -12.30 -8.05 13.25
C ASP A 125 -13.12 -7.46 14.40
N PRO A 126 -13.94 -8.27 15.09
CA PRO A 126 -14.75 -7.80 16.21
C PRO A 126 -13.89 -7.36 17.42
N PHE A 127 -12.58 -7.64 17.41
CA PHE A 127 -11.65 -7.33 18.49
C PHE A 127 -10.62 -6.25 18.12
N GLY A 128 -10.63 -5.73 16.89
CA GLY A 128 -9.60 -4.83 16.35
C GLY A 128 -9.48 -3.46 17.01
N ASN A 129 -10.34 -3.14 18.00
CA ASN A 129 -10.29 -1.93 18.81
C ASN A 129 -9.81 -2.17 20.25
N ILE A 130 -9.35 -3.38 20.60
CA ILE A 130 -8.73 -3.60 21.89
C ILE A 130 -7.28 -3.11 21.80
N GLU A 131 -7.08 -1.80 21.99
CA GLU A 131 -5.82 -1.32 22.53
C GLU A 131 -5.63 -2.06 23.87
N MET A 132 -4.73 -3.04 23.91
CA MET A 132 -4.26 -3.58 25.18
C MET A 132 -3.47 -2.47 25.86
N SER A 133 -4.15 -1.76 26.75
CA SER A 133 -3.62 -0.84 27.75
C SER A 133 -2.50 -1.47 28.58
#